data_AF-A0A3N5J9S4-F1
#
_entry.id   AF-A0A3N5J9S4-F1
#
_cell.length_a   1.000
_cell.length_b   1.000
_cell.length_c   1.000
_cell.angle_alpha   90.00
_cell.angle_beta   90.00
_cell.angle_gamma   90.00
#
_symmetry.space_group_name_H-M   'P 1'
#
loop_
_entity.id
_entity.type
_entity.pdbx_description
1 polymer ?
#
loop_
_entity_poly.entity_id
_entity_poly.type
_entity_poly.pdbx_seq_one_letter_code
_entity_poly.pdbx_strand_id
1 'polypeptide(L)'
;MGLLYRLRWVALSFVGFAALFFTYIKLLDPQLVYMHQHPVFFFENRFLHEYISYPGGIVEYLNAFFMQWYFSSTLGALILCLVLLLNVIMIRALLKVISPVRSWTGSEFLMILPLALHQLRYDATLTPLLCSLIVLAGLYFTLSSTRTYGMIGLFALVNAAIYYIGAGTNLIYALLFLILMRPRSQTVRLTISLIFAAYTAALPYFYRLFTSTDPRNWYTALLPRSTSLSGDGLVLIFWLILIVFLLLGRFMRHPERRLENNKGERSALWGYVMFAGAVVSFIVLAPMLIDVRYRSVLRVNVAAEKRDWTSILAILQRHPVNHRLSNLQLYRALYFTQQLGDQLFSYENVEQQDGLYRNDRISYDYALEYCDLLLDLGNINGAQHRAYEAMAVEGESPRVLRRLVLIHLAKEEYHAAEKYLLRLLQTNRYKEWSRNLLVGCRARNCQDAVVRSLRTHRLG
;
A
#
# COMPACT_ATOMS: atom_id res chain seq x y z
N MET A 1 -32.89 -23.28 -5.78
CA MET A 1 -32.57 -21.96 -5.15
C MET A 1 -31.10 -21.70 -4.81
N GLY A 2 -30.25 -22.70 -4.50
CA GLY A 2 -28.83 -22.47 -4.13
C GLY A 2 -27.94 -21.92 -5.25
N LEU A 3 -28.10 -22.44 -6.48
CA LEU A 3 -27.28 -22.07 -7.64
C LEU A 3 -27.49 -20.61 -8.09
N LEU A 4 -28.75 -20.18 -8.25
CA LEU A 4 -29.13 -18.81 -8.60
C LEU A 4 -28.55 -17.76 -7.65
N TYR A 5 -28.45 -18.08 -6.36
CA TYR A 5 -27.90 -17.19 -5.35
C TYR A 5 -26.37 -17.12 -5.38
N ARG A 6 -25.69 -18.22 -5.69
CA ARG A 6 -24.24 -18.21 -5.96
C ARG A 6 -23.95 -17.36 -7.21
N LEU A 7 -24.72 -17.55 -8.27
CA LEU A 7 -24.64 -16.76 -9.50
C LEU A 7 -24.85 -15.26 -9.25
N ARG A 8 -25.90 -14.89 -8.51
CA ARG A 8 -26.17 -13.48 -8.14
C ARG A 8 -25.03 -12.85 -7.35
N TRP A 9 -24.47 -13.58 -6.39
CA TRP A 9 -23.34 -13.07 -5.61
C TRP A 9 -22.08 -12.92 -6.45
N VAL A 10 -21.77 -13.89 -7.33
CA VAL A 10 -20.66 -13.79 -8.27
C VAL A 10 -20.85 -12.59 -9.20
N ALA A 11 -22.07 -12.36 -9.70
CA ALA A 11 -22.38 -11.19 -10.52
C ALA A 11 -22.18 -9.88 -9.75
N LEU A 12 -22.67 -9.77 -8.50
CA LEU A 12 -22.46 -8.58 -7.65
C LEU A 12 -20.98 -8.34 -7.35
N SER A 13 -20.24 -9.39 -6.99
CA SER A 13 -18.80 -9.31 -6.76
C SER A 13 -18.05 -8.88 -8.03
N PHE A 14 -18.45 -9.39 -9.20
CA PHE A 14 -17.86 -9.00 -10.48
C PHE A 14 -18.15 -7.53 -10.83
N VAL A 15 -19.40 -7.08 -10.67
CA VAL A 15 -19.79 -5.68 -10.90
C VAL A 15 -19.08 -4.74 -9.91
N GLY A 16 -19.04 -5.09 -8.62
CA GLY A 16 -18.32 -4.34 -7.60
C GLY A 16 -16.82 -4.28 -7.87
N PHE A 17 -16.23 -5.41 -8.28
CA PHE A 17 -14.82 -5.48 -8.67
C PHE A 17 -14.52 -4.60 -9.88
N ALA A 18 -15.32 -4.68 -10.95
CA ALA A 18 -15.14 -3.87 -12.14
C ALA A 18 -15.29 -2.37 -11.82
N ALA A 19 -16.31 -2.00 -11.04
CA ALA A 19 -16.53 -0.62 -10.62
C ALA A 19 -15.35 -0.07 -9.80
N LEU A 20 -14.86 -0.84 -8.81
CA LEU A 20 -13.69 -0.46 -8.02
C LEU A 20 -12.44 -0.36 -8.90
N PHE A 21 -12.21 -1.32 -9.80
CA PHE A 21 -11.07 -1.33 -10.69
C PHE A 21 -11.00 -0.06 -11.55
N PHE A 22 -12.09 0.28 -12.24
CA PHE A 22 -12.14 1.51 -13.04
C PHE A 22 -12.06 2.77 -12.18
N THR A 23 -12.64 2.74 -10.97
CA THR A 23 -12.57 3.90 -10.07
C THR A 23 -11.16 4.12 -9.55
N TYR A 24 -10.42 3.08 -9.15
CA TYR A 24 -9.04 3.23 -8.73
C TYR A 24 -8.14 3.69 -9.86
N ILE A 25 -8.34 3.23 -11.10
CA ILE A 25 -7.60 3.77 -12.25
C ILE A 25 -7.91 5.25 -12.46
N LYS A 26 -9.20 5.63 -12.47
CA LYS A 26 -9.61 7.00 -12.82
C LYS A 26 -9.38 8.01 -11.68
N LEU A 27 -9.55 7.61 -10.43
CA LEU A 27 -9.59 8.50 -9.28
C LEU A 27 -8.26 8.50 -8.51
N LEU A 28 -7.72 7.34 -8.17
CA LEU A 28 -6.45 7.23 -7.46
C LEU A 28 -5.25 7.34 -8.43
N ASP A 29 -5.27 6.52 -9.48
CA ASP A 29 -4.13 6.21 -10.35
C ASP A 29 -2.94 5.63 -9.56
N PRO A 30 -2.83 4.29 -9.44
CA PRO A 30 -1.78 3.64 -8.62
C PRO A 30 -0.35 4.03 -8.96
N GLN A 31 -0.09 4.51 -10.19
CA GLN A 31 1.23 5.04 -10.56
C GLN A 31 1.63 6.24 -9.71
N LEU A 32 0.67 7.04 -9.27
CA LEU A 32 0.91 8.18 -8.38
C LEU A 32 1.31 7.73 -6.98
N VAL A 33 0.72 6.64 -6.48
CA VAL A 33 1.11 6.03 -5.19
C VAL A 33 2.53 5.49 -5.26
N TYR A 34 2.89 4.81 -6.36
CA TYR A 34 4.27 4.38 -6.60
C TYR A 34 5.25 5.57 -6.59
N MET A 35 4.85 6.66 -7.23
CA MET A 35 5.65 7.89 -7.31
C MET A 35 5.84 8.55 -5.94
N HIS A 36 4.84 8.46 -5.06
CA HIS A 36 4.85 9.07 -3.73
C HIS A 36 5.60 8.22 -2.68
N GLN A 37 5.46 6.89 -2.71
CA GLN A 37 6.00 6.02 -1.65
C GLN A 37 7.39 5.44 -1.93
N HIS A 38 7.87 5.52 -3.18
CA HIS A 38 9.20 5.02 -3.58
C HIS A 38 9.49 3.58 -3.09
N PRO A 39 8.61 2.59 -3.37
CA PRO A 39 8.72 1.27 -2.77
C PRO A 39 10.04 0.58 -3.15
N VAL A 40 10.74 0.07 -2.12
CA VAL A 40 12.01 -0.65 -2.25
C VAL A 40 11.72 -2.15 -2.27
N PHE A 41 12.12 -2.83 -3.35
CA PHE A 41 12.03 -4.28 -3.44
C PHE A 41 13.12 -4.87 -4.33
N PHE A 42 13.78 -5.92 -3.84
CA PHE A 42 14.79 -6.66 -4.58
C PHE A 42 14.50 -8.16 -4.53
N PHE A 43 14.66 -8.83 -5.68
CA PHE A 43 14.60 -10.29 -5.83
C PHE A 43 15.91 -10.95 -5.35
N GLU A 44 16.36 -10.62 -4.14
CA GLU A 44 17.58 -11.15 -3.53
C GLU A 44 17.26 -11.88 -2.22
N ASN A 45 17.94 -13.01 -1.97
CA ASN A 45 17.76 -13.77 -0.73
C ASN A 45 18.09 -12.96 0.52
N ARG A 46 19.09 -12.08 0.45
CA ARG A 46 19.45 -11.19 1.55
C ARG A 46 18.30 -10.27 1.95
N PHE A 47 17.60 -9.71 0.96
CA PHE A 47 16.43 -8.87 1.19
C PHE A 47 15.33 -9.68 1.89
N LEU A 48 15.03 -10.90 1.42
CA LEU A 48 14.06 -11.77 2.08
C LEU A 48 14.45 -12.13 3.54
N HIS A 49 15.72 -12.44 3.79
CA HIS A 49 16.20 -12.79 5.13
C HIS A 49 16.01 -11.65 6.15
N GLU A 50 16.16 -10.40 5.71
CA GLU A 50 15.90 -9.24 6.55
C GLU A 50 14.46 -9.22 7.06
N TYR A 51 13.48 -9.43 6.19
CA TYR A 51 12.05 -9.46 6.56
C TYR A 51 11.62 -10.71 7.34
N ILE A 52 12.29 -11.85 7.17
CA ILE A 52 11.99 -13.08 7.93
C ILE A 52 12.55 -12.99 9.36
N SER A 53 13.52 -12.11 9.61
CA SER A 53 14.23 -12.02 10.89
C SER A 53 13.41 -11.41 12.05
N TYR A 54 12.30 -10.74 11.76
CA TYR A 54 11.47 -10.08 12.77
C TYR A 54 9.97 -10.33 12.57
N PRO A 55 9.16 -10.31 13.64
CA PRO A 55 7.72 -10.50 13.55
C PRO A 55 7.06 -9.36 12.77
N GLY A 56 6.15 -9.70 11.85
CA GLY A 56 5.49 -8.73 10.97
C GLY A 56 6.17 -8.52 9.62
N GLY A 57 7.45 -8.90 9.49
CA GLY A 57 8.21 -8.64 8.28
C GLY A 57 7.70 -9.41 7.05
N ILE A 58 7.01 -10.55 7.21
CA ILE A 58 6.37 -11.24 6.07
C ILE A 58 5.30 -10.36 5.41
N VAL A 59 4.46 -9.67 6.21
CA VAL A 59 3.45 -8.75 5.67
C VAL A 59 4.12 -7.56 5.00
N GLU A 60 5.17 -7.00 5.61
CA GLU A 60 5.91 -5.88 5.02
C GLU A 60 6.61 -6.26 3.72
N TYR A 61 7.18 -7.48 3.64
CA TYR A 61 7.74 -8.05 2.42
C TYR A 61 6.69 -8.21 1.32
N LEU A 62 5.51 -8.74 1.66
CA LEU A 62 4.40 -8.87 0.71
C LEU A 62 3.90 -7.50 0.24
N ASN A 63 3.80 -6.53 1.15
CA ASN A 63 3.47 -5.15 0.80
C ASN A 63 4.50 -4.59 -0.20
N ALA A 64 5.80 -4.66 0.10
CA ALA A 64 6.85 -4.22 -0.79
C ALA A 64 6.81 -4.93 -2.15
N PHE A 65 6.60 -6.26 -2.15
CA PHE A 65 6.49 -7.07 -3.36
C PHE A 65 5.32 -6.64 -4.24
N PHE A 66 4.15 -6.34 -3.68
CA PHE A 66 2.98 -5.91 -4.45
C PHE A 66 3.08 -4.45 -4.89
N MET A 67 3.54 -3.56 -4.01
CA MET A 67 3.69 -2.13 -4.29
C MET A 67 4.68 -1.86 -5.42
N GLN A 68 5.68 -2.72 -5.63
CA GLN A 68 6.61 -2.56 -6.76
C GLN A 68 5.90 -2.52 -8.13
N TRP A 69 4.73 -3.18 -8.26
CA TRP A 69 3.96 -3.28 -9.51
C TRP A 69 3.08 -2.07 -9.78
N TYR A 70 2.98 -1.15 -8.81
CA TYR A 70 2.15 0.04 -8.93
C TYR A 70 2.70 1.04 -9.96
N PHE A 71 3.91 0.81 -10.51
CA PHE A 71 4.44 1.58 -11.64
C PHE A 71 3.49 1.60 -12.85
N SER A 72 2.63 0.59 -13.00
CA SER A 72 1.55 0.55 -13.98
C SER A 72 0.21 0.72 -13.29
N SER A 73 -0.57 1.73 -13.71
CA SER A 73 -1.88 2.04 -13.14
C SER A 73 -2.86 0.86 -13.22
N THR A 74 -2.78 0.05 -14.29
CA THR A 74 -3.66 -1.10 -14.48
C THR A 74 -3.28 -2.27 -13.58
N LEU A 75 -1.99 -2.61 -13.49
CA LEU A 75 -1.52 -3.70 -12.64
C LEU A 75 -1.69 -3.37 -11.16
N GLY A 76 -1.37 -2.15 -10.74
CA GLY A 76 -1.58 -1.71 -9.35
C GLY A 76 -3.05 -1.79 -8.95
N ALA A 77 -3.96 -1.31 -9.80
CA ALA A 77 -5.40 -1.35 -9.54
C ALA A 77 -5.93 -2.79 -9.49
N LEU A 78 -5.41 -3.67 -10.36
CA LEU A 78 -5.75 -5.08 -10.38
C LEU A 78 -5.35 -5.75 -9.06
N ILE A 79 -4.11 -5.56 -8.61
CA ILE A 79 -3.60 -6.13 -7.36
C ILE A 79 -4.44 -5.66 -6.17
N LEU A 80 -4.69 -4.35 -6.07
CA LEU A 80 -5.50 -3.76 -5.01
C LEU A 80 -6.91 -4.37 -4.97
N CYS A 81 -7.58 -4.46 -6.13
CA CYS A 81 -8.92 -5.02 -6.22
C CYS A 81 -8.95 -6.52 -5.90
N LEU A 82 -7.92 -7.28 -6.27
CA LEU A 82 -7.82 -8.70 -5.95
C LEU A 82 -7.68 -8.93 -4.44
N VAL A 83 -6.84 -8.15 -3.75
CA VAL A 83 -6.69 -8.25 -2.29
C VAL A 83 -7.98 -7.85 -1.56
N LEU A 84 -8.67 -6.81 -2.04
CA LEU A 84 -9.99 -6.43 -1.53
C LEU A 84 -11.03 -7.53 -1.75
N LEU A 85 -11.06 -8.14 -2.94
CA LEU A 85 -11.97 -9.24 -3.26
C LEU A 85 -11.72 -10.45 -2.36
N LEU A 86 -10.45 -10.79 -2.10
CA LEU A 86 -10.08 -11.86 -1.17
C LEU A 86 -10.61 -11.58 0.25
N ASN A 87 -10.51 -10.33 0.71
CA ASN A 87 -11.09 -9.93 1.99
C ASN A 87 -12.62 -10.10 2.01
N VAL A 88 -13.32 -9.68 0.95
CA VAL A 88 -14.79 -9.88 0.81
C VAL A 88 -15.15 -11.37 0.84
N ILE A 89 -14.39 -12.22 0.14
CA ILE A 89 -14.57 -13.67 0.13
C ILE A 89 -14.39 -14.23 1.55
N MET A 90 -13.34 -13.81 2.27
CA MET A 90 -13.06 -14.28 3.64
C MET A 90 -14.10 -13.80 4.65
N ILE A 91 -14.53 -12.54 4.60
CA ILE A 91 -15.63 -12.03 5.44
C ILE A 91 -16.89 -12.87 5.23
N ARG A 92 -17.26 -13.15 3.97
CA ARG A 92 -18.42 -13.98 3.64
C ARG A 92 -18.25 -15.42 4.13
N ALA A 93 -17.06 -16.00 4.01
CA ALA A 93 -16.77 -17.34 4.52
C ALA A 93 -16.95 -17.40 6.04
N LEU A 94 -16.43 -16.40 6.76
CA LEU A 94 -16.54 -16.27 8.21
C LEU A 94 -18.00 -16.09 8.67
N LEU A 95 -18.76 -15.22 8.00
CA LEU A 95 -20.19 -15.01 8.31
C LEU A 95 -21.01 -16.30 8.19
N LYS A 96 -20.73 -17.15 7.19
CA LYS A 96 -21.40 -18.45 7.03
C LYS A 96 -21.11 -19.42 8.18
N VAL A 97 -19.90 -19.39 8.74
CA VAL A 97 -19.51 -20.22 9.89
C VAL A 97 -20.26 -19.77 11.15
N ILE A 98 -20.35 -18.46 11.36
CA ILE A 98 -20.97 -17.87 12.57
C ILE A 98 -22.50 -17.98 12.52
N SER A 99 -23.10 -17.59 11.39
CA SER A 99 -24.55 -17.62 11.17
C SER A 99 -24.86 -18.05 9.73
N PRO A 100 -25.41 -19.26 9.50
CA PRO A 100 -25.78 -19.71 8.15
C PRO A 100 -26.99 -18.97 7.56
N VAL A 101 -27.45 -17.89 8.19
CA VAL A 101 -28.63 -17.13 7.78
C VAL A 101 -28.35 -16.44 6.45
N ARG A 102 -29.25 -16.67 5.48
CA ARG A 102 -29.12 -16.18 4.10
C ARG A 102 -29.27 -14.65 3.96
N SER A 103 -29.75 -13.95 4.99
CA SER A 103 -29.96 -12.49 5.03
C SER A 103 -28.70 -11.65 5.09
N TRP A 104 -27.53 -12.27 5.25
CA TRP A 104 -26.25 -11.56 5.39
C TRP A 104 -25.58 -11.24 4.05
N THR A 105 -26.14 -11.67 2.92
CA THR A 105 -25.60 -11.28 1.62
C THR A 105 -25.55 -9.78 1.49
N GLY A 106 -24.46 -9.26 0.93
CA GLY A 106 -24.31 -7.83 0.66
C GLY A 106 -23.62 -7.10 1.81
N SER A 107 -23.77 -7.57 3.05
CA SER A 107 -23.17 -6.93 4.22
C SER A 107 -21.63 -6.96 4.19
N GLU A 108 -21.04 -7.95 3.53
CA GLU A 108 -19.58 -8.03 3.32
C GLU A 108 -19.01 -6.83 2.56
N PHE A 109 -19.79 -6.24 1.64
CA PHE A 109 -19.38 -5.05 0.88
C PHE A 109 -19.43 -3.78 1.73
N LEU A 110 -20.36 -3.70 2.67
CA LEU A 110 -20.40 -2.59 3.63
C LEU A 110 -19.27 -2.71 4.65
N MET A 111 -18.93 -3.93 5.08
CA MET A 111 -17.82 -4.17 6.00
C MET A 111 -16.47 -3.79 5.38
N ILE A 112 -16.24 -4.08 4.08
CA ILE A 112 -14.96 -3.75 3.43
C ILE A 112 -14.82 -2.27 3.05
N LEU A 113 -15.93 -1.51 3.04
CA LEU A 113 -15.96 -0.12 2.57
C LEU A 113 -14.89 0.79 3.20
N PRO A 114 -14.63 0.78 4.53
CA PRO A 114 -13.63 1.66 5.11
C PRO A 114 -12.21 1.33 4.65
N LEU A 115 -11.89 0.04 4.45
CA LEU A 115 -10.58 -0.35 3.90
C LEU A 115 -10.47 0.02 2.41
N ALA A 116 -11.54 -0.09 1.63
CA ALA A 116 -11.52 0.39 0.25
C ALA A 116 -11.30 1.92 0.20
N LEU A 117 -11.95 2.69 1.06
CA LEU A 117 -11.77 4.14 1.15
C LEU A 117 -10.37 4.53 1.65
N HIS A 118 -9.80 3.78 2.59
CA HIS A 118 -8.44 4.00 3.10
C HIS A 118 -7.39 3.99 1.98
N GLN A 119 -7.55 3.07 1.02
CA GLN A 119 -6.60 2.88 -0.08
C GLN A 119 -6.64 4.00 -1.14
N LEU A 120 -7.53 4.99 -0.99
CA LEU A 120 -7.55 6.18 -1.84
C LEU A 120 -6.50 7.22 -1.41
N ARG A 121 -5.87 7.06 -0.25
CA ARG A 121 -4.80 7.95 0.19
C ARG A 121 -3.47 7.58 -0.47
N TYR A 122 -2.66 8.57 -0.81
CA TYR A 122 -1.37 8.35 -1.45
C TYR A 122 -0.32 7.71 -0.53
N ASP A 123 -0.48 7.87 0.79
CA ASP A 123 0.36 7.27 1.83
C ASP A 123 -0.15 5.88 2.30
N ALA A 124 -1.29 5.41 1.76
CA ALA A 124 -1.84 4.11 2.14
C ALA A 124 -0.97 2.96 1.61
N THR A 125 -0.51 2.11 2.52
CA THR A 125 0.16 0.84 2.18
C THR A 125 -0.87 -0.29 2.04
N LEU A 126 -0.47 -1.42 1.43
CA LEU A 126 -1.28 -2.63 1.38
C LEU A 126 -1.31 -3.40 2.71
N THR A 127 -0.47 -3.02 3.66
CA THR A 127 -0.29 -3.70 4.95
C THR A 127 -1.61 -3.93 5.70
N PRO A 128 -2.51 -2.94 5.89
CA PRO A 128 -3.78 -3.16 6.60
C PRO A 128 -4.69 -4.20 5.92
N LEU A 129 -4.70 -4.26 4.59
CA LEU A 129 -5.47 -5.24 3.82
C LEU A 129 -4.92 -6.67 3.93
N LEU A 130 -3.59 -6.80 3.98
CA LEU A 130 -2.91 -8.09 4.17
C LEU A 130 -3.10 -8.59 5.61
N CYS A 131 -2.96 -7.69 6.60
CA CYS A 131 -3.23 -7.96 7.99
C CYS A 131 -4.68 -8.41 8.23
N SER A 132 -5.67 -7.72 7.65
CA SER A 132 -7.07 -8.13 7.76
C SER A 132 -7.31 -9.50 7.13
N LEU A 133 -6.68 -9.79 5.99
CA LEU A 133 -6.80 -11.09 5.33
C LEU A 133 -6.27 -12.23 6.19
N ILE A 134 -5.10 -12.05 6.82
CA ILE A 134 -4.47 -13.04 7.70
C ILE A 134 -5.35 -13.32 8.93
N VAL A 135 -5.86 -12.26 9.57
CA VAL A 135 -6.76 -12.39 10.74
C VAL A 135 -8.06 -13.11 10.34
N LEU A 136 -8.68 -12.73 9.23
CA LEU A 136 -9.92 -13.36 8.75
C LEU A 136 -9.71 -14.84 8.38
N ALA A 137 -8.61 -15.16 7.72
CA ALA A 137 -8.25 -16.54 7.40
C ALA A 137 -8.02 -17.36 8.67
N GLY A 138 -7.27 -16.83 9.64
CA GLY A 138 -7.04 -17.47 10.94
C GLY A 138 -8.34 -17.73 11.71
N LEU A 139 -9.28 -16.76 11.71
CA LEU A 139 -10.59 -16.92 12.33
C LEU A 139 -11.42 -18.00 11.64
N TYR A 140 -11.41 -18.02 10.31
CA TYR A 140 -12.12 -19.04 9.54
C TYR A 140 -11.61 -20.45 9.86
N PHE A 141 -10.29 -20.67 9.87
CA PHE A 141 -9.70 -21.96 10.21
C PHE A 141 -9.98 -22.39 11.65
N THR A 142 -9.89 -21.47 12.61
CA THR A 142 -10.15 -21.82 14.02
C THR A 142 -11.61 -22.08 14.32
N LEU A 143 -12.52 -21.24 13.83
CA LEU A 143 -13.95 -21.37 14.10
C LEU A 143 -14.64 -22.47 13.29
N SER A 144 -14.02 -22.94 12.20
CA SER A 144 -14.53 -24.09 11.43
C SER A 144 -14.25 -25.44 12.10
N SER A 145 -13.37 -25.49 13.11
CA SER A 145 -13.07 -26.71 13.86
C SER A 145 -14.23 -27.12 14.76
N THR A 146 -14.67 -28.37 14.67
CA THR A 146 -15.84 -28.87 15.43
C THR A 146 -15.49 -29.40 16.82
N ARG A 147 -14.22 -29.74 17.08
CA ARG A 147 -13.75 -30.32 18.35
C ARG A 147 -13.16 -29.24 19.25
N THR A 148 -13.66 -29.09 20.48
CA THR A 148 -13.21 -28.05 21.43
C THR A 148 -11.71 -28.07 21.69
N TYR A 149 -11.12 -29.24 21.95
CA TYR A 149 -9.67 -29.36 22.19
C TYR A 149 -8.84 -29.09 20.93
N GLY A 150 -9.35 -29.51 19.76
CA GLY A 150 -8.72 -29.20 18.47
C GLY A 150 -8.75 -27.70 18.15
N MET A 151 -9.86 -27.02 18.45
CA MET A 151 -9.98 -25.57 18.32
C MET A 151 -9.02 -24.82 19.26
N ILE A 152 -8.83 -25.30 20.49
CA ILE A 152 -7.89 -24.72 21.46
C ILE A 152 -6.44 -24.84 20.94
N GLY A 153 -6.03 -26.04 20.51
CA GLY A 153 -4.69 -26.25 19.94
C GLY A 153 -4.46 -25.44 18.66
N LEU A 154 -5.48 -25.38 17.79
CA LEU A 154 -5.42 -24.58 16.56
C LEU A 154 -5.36 -23.08 16.85
N PHE A 155 -6.07 -22.59 17.89
CA PHE A 155 -5.96 -21.20 18.31
C PHE A 155 -4.53 -20.84 18.72
N ALA A 156 -3.89 -21.64 19.56
CA ALA A 156 -2.53 -21.39 20.00
C ALA A 156 -1.55 -21.35 18.81
N LEU A 157 -1.63 -22.34 17.92
CA LEU A 157 -0.78 -22.43 16.73
C LEU A 157 -1.01 -21.26 15.78
N VAL A 158 -2.27 -20.95 15.46
CA VAL A 158 -2.62 -19.85 14.55
C VAL A 158 -2.27 -18.50 15.16
N ASN A 159 -2.46 -18.29 16.46
CA ASN A 159 -2.10 -17.03 17.13
C ASN A 159 -0.59 -16.77 17.09
N ALA A 160 0.23 -17.79 17.34
CA ALA A 160 1.68 -17.71 17.19
C ALA A 160 2.10 -17.43 15.74
N ALA A 161 1.47 -18.11 14.77
CA ALA A 161 1.73 -17.88 13.35
C ALA A 161 1.35 -16.46 12.92
N ILE A 162 0.21 -15.93 13.36
CA ILE A 162 -0.22 -14.56 13.07
C ILE A 162 0.74 -13.55 13.71
N TYR A 163 1.23 -13.81 14.93
CA TYR A 163 2.23 -12.93 15.54
C TYR A 163 3.54 -12.90 14.74
N TYR A 164 4.02 -14.05 14.29
CA TYR A 164 5.21 -14.11 13.45
C TYR A 164 5.01 -13.40 12.10
N ILE A 165 3.87 -13.62 11.44
CA ILE A 165 3.59 -13.07 10.10
C ILE A 165 3.23 -11.57 10.15
N GLY A 166 2.39 -11.16 11.11
CA GLY A 166 1.74 -9.85 11.16
C GLY A 166 1.85 -9.11 12.51
N ALA A 167 2.78 -9.51 13.37
CA ALA A 167 3.09 -8.87 14.65
C ALA A 167 1.84 -8.64 15.54
N GLY A 168 1.58 -7.38 15.93
CA GLY A 168 0.51 -7.01 16.87
C GLY A 168 -0.91 -7.29 16.37
N THR A 169 -1.11 -7.63 15.10
CA THR A 169 -2.42 -8.07 14.58
C THR A 169 -2.94 -9.35 15.24
N ASN A 170 -2.06 -10.11 15.90
CA ASN A 170 -2.45 -11.24 16.74
C ASN A 170 -3.42 -10.84 17.87
N LEU A 171 -3.34 -9.60 18.39
CA LEU A 171 -4.22 -9.07 19.43
C LEU A 171 -5.66 -8.93 18.91
N ILE A 172 -5.81 -8.41 17.70
CA ILE A 172 -7.10 -8.25 17.03
C ILE A 172 -7.72 -9.62 16.77
N TYR A 173 -6.91 -10.56 16.27
CA TYR A 173 -7.34 -11.94 16.06
C TYR A 173 -7.80 -12.60 17.37
N ALA A 174 -7.02 -12.48 18.46
CA ALA A 174 -7.36 -13.02 19.76
C ALA A 174 -8.68 -12.41 20.28
N LEU A 175 -8.82 -11.09 20.23
CA LEU A 175 -10.03 -10.39 20.65
C LEU A 175 -11.27 -10.89 19.89
N LEU A 176 -11.20 -10.97 18.56
CA LEU A 176 -12.29 -11.46 17.72
C LEU A 176 -12.63 -12.91 18.02
N PHE A 177 -11.62 -13.77 18.19
CA PHE A 177 -11.84 -15.16 18.55
C PHE A 177 -12.55 -15.30 19.91
N LEU A 178 -12.12 -14.55 20.93
CA LEU A 178 -12.73 -14.57 22.26
C LEU A 178 -14.21 -14.14 22.25
N ILE A 179 -14.54 -13.11 21.46
CA ILE A 179 -15.92 -12.64 21.25
C ILE A 179 -16.77 -13.72 20.56
N LEU A 180 -16.19 -14.44 19.60
CA LEU A 180 -16.91 -15.40 18.76
C LEU A 180 -16.97 -16.81 19.32
N MET A 181 -16.08 -17.18 20.23
CA MET A 181 -16.04 -18.52 20.82
C MET A 181 -17.36 -18.86 21.52
N ARG A 182 -17.83 -20.10 21.34
CA ARG A 182 -19.01 -20.67 22.00
C ARG A 182 -18.60 -21.80 22.94
N PRO A 183 -18.26 -21.50 24.19
CA PRO A 183 -17.94 -22.51 25.19
C PRO A 183 -19.20 -23.15 25.78
N ARG A 184 -19.00 -24.32 26.40
CA ARG A 184 -20.05 -25.17 26.99
C ARG A 184 -20.65 -24.59 28.28
N SER A 185 -19.91 -23.75 29.02
CA SER A 185 -20.38 -23.02 30.21
C SER A 185 -19.71 -21.64 30.33
N GLN A 186 -20.32 -20.73 31.09
CA GLN A 186 -19.83 -19.36 31.29
C GLN A 186 -18.51 -19.31 32.07
N THR A 187 -18.32 -20.19 33.05
CA THR A 187 -17.07 -20.30 33.81
C THR A 187 -15.92 -20.78 32.93
N VAL A 188 -16.16 -21.83 32.12
CA VAL A 188 -15.17 -22.34 31.15
C VAL A 188 -14.80 -21.27 30.11
N ARG A 189 -15.76 -20.41 29.71
CA ARG A 189 -15.47 -19.25 28.86
C ARG A 189 -14.43 -18.34 29.49
N LEU A 190 -14.67 -17.94 30.74
CA LEU A 190 -13.83 -16.97 31.44
C LEU A 190 -12.42 -17.53 31.64
N THR A 191 -12.30 -18.79 32.07
CA THR A 191 -11.00 -19.44 32.27
C THR A 191 -10.21 -19.55 30.97
N ILE A 192 -10.83 -20.04 29.88
CA ILE A 192 -10.15 -20.15 28.58
C ILE A 192 -9.77 -18.77 28.04
N SER A 193 -10.66 -17.78 28.20
CA SER A 193 -10.40 -16.41 27.74
C SER A 193 -9.23 -15.78 28.47
N LEU A 194 -9.13 -15.99 29.79
CA LEU A 194 -8.02 -15.49 30.60
C LEU A 194 -6.70 -16.15 30.19
N ILE A 195 -6.69 -17.47 30.00
CA ILE A 195 -5.50 -18.22 29.57
C ILE A 195 -5.04 -17.75 28.20
N PHE A 196 -5.95 -17.58 27.25
CA PHE A 196 -5.62 -17.11 25.90
C PHE A 196 -5.20 -15.64 25.87
N ALA A 197 -5.83 -14.77 26.65
CA ALA A 197 -5.38 -13.40 26.79
C ALA A 197 -3.96 -13.33 27.38
N ALA A 198 -3.68 -14.12 28.41
CA ALA A 198 -2.34 -14.22 29.01
C ALA A 198 -1.31 -14.78 28.00
N TYR A 199 -1.67 -15.83 27.25
CA TYR A 199 -0.82 -16.40 26.21
C TYR A 199 -0.49 -15.40 25.09
N THR A 200 -1.52 -14.73 24.55
CA THR A 200 -1.36 -13.75 23.49
C THR A 200 -0.53 -12.54 23.96
N ALA A 201 -0.68 -12.12 25.23
CA ALA A 201 0.16 -11.09 25.82
C ALA A 201 1.61 -11.57 26.11
N ALA A 202 1.81 -12.85 26.41
CA ALA A 202 3.14 -13.41 26.67
C ALA A 202 3.94 -13.69 25.39
N LEU A 203 3.28 -13.92 24.25
CA LEU A 203 3.93 -14.23 22.97
C LEU A 203 4.96 -13.17 22.53
N PRO A 204 4.65 -11.87 22.51
CA PRO A 204 5.64 -10.86 22.13
C PRO A 204 6.84 -10.81 23.08
N TYR A 205 6.60 -11.00 24.38
CA TYR A 205 7.67 -11.10 25.38
C TYR A 205 8.57 -12.32 25.16
N PHE A 206 8.00 -13.46 24.74
CA PHE A 206 8.79 -14.65 24.41
C PHE A 206 9.66 -14.42 23.17
N TYR A 207 9.10 -13.81 22.12
CA TYR A 207 9.84 -13.51 20.88
C TYR A 207 10.95 -12.46 21.04
N ARG A 208 10.87 -11.59 22.05
CA ARG A 208 11.98 -10.71 22.45
C ARG A 208 13.27 -11.49 22.70
N LEU A 209 13.20 -12.69 23.25
CA LEU A 209 14.39 -13.48 23.58
C LEU A 209 15.17 -13.92 22.34
N PHE A 210 14.53 -13.90 21.17
CA PHE A 210 15.09 -14.38 19.90
C PHE A 210 15.34 -13.26 18.90
N THR A 211 14.81 -12.05 19.11
CA THR A 211 14.87 -10.95 18.14
C THR A 211 15.26 -9.64 18.81
N SER A 212 16.22 -8.93 18.19
CA SER A 212 16.66 -7.61 18.63
C SER A 212 15.77 -6.53 18.02
N THR A 213 14.50 -6.49 18.42
CA THR A 213 13.53 -5.46 17.99
C THR A 213 13.31 -4.44 19.10
N ASP A 214 12.98 -3.19 18.73
CA ASP A 214 12.71 -2.11 19.69
C ASP A 214 11.52 -2.48 20.61
N PRO A 215 11.68 -2.40 21.96
CA PRO A 215 10.63 -2.67 22.94
C PRO A 215 9.28 -2.01 22.67
N ARG A 216 9.28 -0.83 22.05
CA ARG A 216 8.05 -0.06 21.78
C ARG A 216 7.16 -0.69 20.70
N ASN A 217 7.74 -1.51 19.83
CA ASN A 217 7.06 -2.06 18.65
C ASN A 217 6.58 -3.51 18.84
N TRP A 218 6.99 -4.22 19.89
CA TRP A 218 6.65 -5.63 20.08
C TRP A 218 5.14 -5.92 20.09
N TYR A 219 4.35 -5.00 20.64
CA TYR A 219 2.89 -5.16 20.75
C TYR A 219 2.12 -4.31 19.75
N THR A 220 2.70 -3.20 19.31
CA THR A 220 2.00 -2.17 18.54
C THR A 220 2.32 -2.22 17.05
N ALA A 221 3.35 -2.96 16.63
CA ALA A 221 3.70 -3.10 15.23
C ALA A 221 2.50 -3.59 14.41
N LEU A 222 2.27 -2.91 13.28
CA LEU A 222 1.20 -3.18 12.31
C LEU A 222 -0.23 -3.06 12.85
N LEU A 223 -0.42 -2.51 14.06
CA LEU A 223 -1.75 -2.11 14.53
C LEU A 223 -2.20 -0.81 13.83
N PRO A 224 -3.52 -0.56 13.75
CA PRO A 224 -4.09 0.62 13.08
C PRO A 224 -3.63 2.00 13.61
N ARG A 225 -2.89 2.03 14.72
CA ARG A 225 -2.37 3.25 15.36
C ARG A 225 -0.86 3.15 15.68
N SER A 226 -0.13 2.25 15.01
CA SER A 226 1.32 2.18 15.18
C SER A 226 1.98 3.46 14.67
N THR A 227 3.14 3.80 15.22
CA THR A 227 3.95 4.96 14.78
C THR A 227 4.34 4.89 13.30
N SER A 228 4.36 3.68 12.71
CA SER A 228 4.59 3.44 11.28
C SER A 228 3.34 3.56 10.40
N LEU A 229 2.13 3.51 10.98
CA LEU A 229 0.83 3.62 10.32
C LEU A 229 0.13 4.87 10.88
N SER A 230 0.68 6.05 10.59
CA SER A 230 0.14 7.31 11.09
C SER A 230 -1.27 7.57 10.56
N GLY A 231 -2.27 7.41 11.44
CA GLY A 231 -3.57 8.07 11.30
C GLY A 231 -4.61 7.37 10.44
N ASP A 232 -4.95 6.11 10.72
CA ASP A 232 -5.96 5.40 9.95
C ASP A 232 -7.27 5.16 10.72
N GLY A 233 -7.98 6.25 10.99
CA GLY A 233 -9.35 6.18 11.52
C GLY A 233 -10.25 5.23 10.71
N LEU A 234 -10.05 5.14 9.40
CA LEU A 234 -10.77 4.21 8.52
C LEU A 234 -10.44 2.74 8.79
N VAL A 235 -9.19 2.38 9.10
CA VAL A 235 -8.81 1.00 9.46
C VAL A 235 -9.41 0.65 10.82
N LEU A 236 -9.46 1.58 11.77
CA LEU A 236 -10.18 1.37 13.05
C LEU A 236 -11.68 1.20 12.83
N ILE A 237 -12.30 2.03 12.00
CA ILE A 237 -13.72 1.93 11.64
C ILE A 237 -14.01 0.57 11.00
N PHE A 238 -13.13 0.06 10.13
CA PHE A 238 -13.24 -1.29 9.56
C PHE A 238 -13.35 -2.36 10.67
N TRP A 239 -12.40 -2.36 11.61
CA TRP A 239 -12.41 -3.35 12.69
C TRP A 239 -13.64 -3.23 13.60
N LEU A 240 -14.09 -2.01 13.89
CA LEU A 240 -15.30 -1.76 14.68
C LEU A 240 -16.56 -2.27 13.96
N ILE A 241 -16.73 -1.93 12.68
CA ILE A 241 -17.84 -2.42 11.85
C ILE A 241 -17.82 -3.94 11.79
N LEU A 242 -16.65 -4.53 11.56
CA LEU A 242 -16.49 -5.98 11.54
C LEU A 242 -16.94 -6.61 12.88
N ILE A 243 -16.49 -6.09 14.03
CA ILE A 243 -16.91 -6.57 15.36
C ILE A 243 -18.43 -6.48 15.51
N VAL A 244 -19.05 -5.35 15.16
CA VAL A 244 -20.50 -5.13 15.30
C VAL A 244 -21.29 -6.12 14.45
N PHE A 245 -20.93 -6.29 13.18
CA PHE A 245 -21.63 -7.23 12.30
C PHE A 245 -21.44 -8.69 12.73
N LEU A 246 -20.23 -9.07 13.18
CA LEU A 246 -19.98 -10.42 13.68
C LEU A 246 -20.75 -10.71 14.97
N LEU A 247 -20.89 -9.72 15.87
CA LEU A 247 -21.74 -9.81 17.07
C LEU A 247 -23.23 -9.95 16.72
N LEU A 248 -23.73 -9.12 15.82
CA LEU A 248 -25.11 -9.22 15.33
C LEU A 248 -25.38 -10.61 14.72
N GLY A 249 -24.43 -11.16 13.97
CA GLY A 249 -24.50 -12.52 13.42
C GLY A 249 -24.61 -13.60 14.50
N ARG A 250 -23.86 -13.42 15.60
CA ARG A 250 -23.93 -14.32 16.76
C ARG A 250 -25.31 -14.32 17.44
N PHE A 251 -25.93 -13.14 17.61
CA PHE A 251 -27.23 -13.00 18.27
C PHE A 251 -28.43 -13.37 17.38
N MET A 252 -28.35 -13.10 16.07
CA MET A 252 -29.43 -13.38 15.12
C MET A 252 -29.54 -14.85 14.68
N ARG A 253 -28.72 -15.75 15.25
CA ARG A 253 -28.77 -17.19 14.99
C ARG A 253 -29.99 -17.81 15.70
N HIS A 254 -31.19 -17.48 15.22
CA HIS A 254 -32.38 -18.25 15.56
C HIS A 254 -32.25 -19.68 15.01
N PRO A 255 -32.66 -20.71 15.78
CA PRO A 255 -32.67 -22.08 15.30
C PRO A 255 -33.56 -22.15 14.06
N GLU A 256 -33.11 -22.90 13.05
CA GLU A 256 -33.65 -23.03 11.69
C GLU A 256 -35.13 -23.49 11.57
N ARG A 257 -35.89 -23.52 12.67
CA ARG A 257 -37.27 -23.99 12.66
C ARG A 257 -38.22 -22.88 12.22
N ARG A 258 -38.81 -23.14 11.04
CA ARG A 258 -39.88 -22.41 10.36
C ARG A 258 -39.42 -21.09 9.79
N LEU A 259 -39.17 -21.02 8.49
CA LEU A 259 -39.47 -19.88 7.63
C LEU A 259 -39.19 -20.27 6.17
N GLU A 260 -39.90 -21.31 5.72
CA GLU A 260 -39.91 -21.68 4.31
C GLU A 260 -40.77 -20.69 3.50
N ASN A 261 -40.26 -20.42 2.30
CA ASN A 261 -40.92 -19.90 1.10
C ASN A 261 -40.93 -18.38 0.80
N ASN A 262 -41.05 -17.43 1.75
CA ASN A 262 -41.09 -15.99 1.38
C ASN A 262 -39.91 -15.11 1.86
N LYS A 263 -38.91 -15.68 2.57
CA LYS A 263 -37.75 -14.91 3.07
C LYS A 263 -36.50 -14.96 2.17
N GLY A 264 -36.48 -15.83 1.15
CA GLY A 264 -35.36 -15.94 0.21
C GLY A 264 -35.22 -14.72 -0.70
N GLU A 265 -36.33 -14.11 -1.11
CA GLU A 265 -36.34 -12.88 -1.92
C GLU A 265 -36.07 -11.64 -1.08
N ARG A 266 -36.68 -11.54 0.10
CA ARG A 266 -36.43 -10.43 1.04
C ARG A 266 -34.95 -10.38 1.47
N SER A 267 -34.32 -11.53 1.74
CA SER A 267 -32.89 -11.58 2.06
C SER A 267 -31.99 -11.18 0.89
N ALA A 268 -32.36 -11.55 -0.34
CA ALA A 268 -31.66 -11.10 -1.54
C ALA A 268 -31.81 -9.59 -1.76
N LEU A 269 -33.02 -9.04 -1.58
CA LEU A 269 -33.30 -7.61 -1.69
C LEU A 269 -32.45 -6.80 -0.70
N TRP A 270 -32.37 -7.23 0.57
CA TRP A 270 -31.49 -6.62 1.56
C TRP A 270 -30.02 -6.65 1.13
N GLY A 271 -29.57 -7.72 0.46
CA GLY A 271 -28.21 -7.77 -0.07
C GLY A 271 -27.95 -6.82 -1.22
N TYR A 272 -28.92 -6.61 -2.11
CA TYR A 272 -28.83 -5.57 -3.12
C TYR A 272 -28.84 -4.17 -2.49
N VAL A 273 -29.65 -3.93 -1.45
CA VAL A 273 -29.69 -2.65 -0.73
C VAL A 273 -28.37 -2.36 -0.04
N MET A 274 -27.77 -3.34 0.66
CA MET A 274 -26.46 -3.17 1.29
C MET A 274 -25.34 -2.96 0.27
N PHE A 275 -25.36 -3.69 -0.85
CA PHE A 275 -24.41 -3.49 -1.93
C PHE A 275 -24.55 -2.11 -2.57
N ALA A 276 -25.78 -1.72 -2.92
CA ALA A 276 -26.06 -0.40 -3.48
C ALA A 276 -25.69 0.71 -2.49
N GLY A 277 -25.99 0.55 -1.20
CA GLY A 277 -25.58 1.46 -0.14
C GLY A 277 -24.06 1.59 -0.03
N ALA A 278 -23.32 0.48 -0.10
CA ALA A 278 -21.85 0.50 -0.11
C ALA A 278 -21.29 1.21 -1.36
N VAL A 279 -21.86 0.93 -2.54
CA VAL A 279 -21.46 1.59 -3.80
C VAL A 279 -21.74 3.08 -3.78
N VAL A 280 -22.94 3.49 -3.36
CA VAL A 280 -23.32 4.90 -3.24
C VAL A 280 -22.41 5.61 -2.21
N SER A 281 -22.19 5.00 -1.04
CA SER A 281 -21.30 5.54 -0.03
C SER A 281 -19.88 5.70 -0.55
N PHE A 282 -19.38 4.72 -1.32
CA PHE A 282 -18.06 4.81 -1.94
C PHE A 282 -17.98 5.96 -2.95
N ILE A 283 -18.96 6.08 -3.84
CA ILE A 283 -18.98 7.14 -4.86
C ILE A 283 -19.05 8.54 -4.22
N VAL A 284 -19.77 8.68 -3.11
CA VAL A 284 -19.91 9.96 -2.39
C VAL A 284 -18.66 10.30 -1.58
N LEU A 285 -18.08 9.32 -0.86
CA LEU A 285 -16.95 9.55 0.05
C LEU A 285 -15.59 9.55 -0.66
N ALA A 286 -15.42 8.80 -1.74
CA ALA A 286 -14.14 8.66 -2.42
C ALA A 286 -13.56 10.00 -2.93
N PRO A 287 -14.34 10.91 -3.56
CA PRO A 287 -13.82 12.21 -3.98
C PRO A 287 -13.43 13.12 -2.81
N MET A 288 -14.02 12.93 -1.62
CA MET A 288 -13.71 13.74 -0.43
C MET A 288 -12.38 13.35 0.23
N LEU A 289 -11.93 12.11 0.02
CA LEU A 289 -10.70 11.58 0.61
C LEU A 289 -9.46 11.83 -0.25
N ILE A 290 -9.65 12.15 -1.53
CA ILE A 290 -8.53 12.39 -2.45
C ILE A 290 -8.18 13.86 -2.46
N ASP A 291 -6.91 14.14 -2.15
CA ASP A 291 -6.34 15.45 -2.34
C ASP A 291 -6.12 15.70 -3.85
N VAL A 292 -7.09 16.38 -4.47
CA VAL A 292 -7.07 16.74 -5.89
C VAL A 292 -5.89 17.65 -6.23
N ARG A 293 -5.45 18.50 -5.29
CA ARG A 293 -4.30 19.39 -5.51
C ARG A 293 -3.02 18.56 -5.53
N TYR A 294 -2.83 17.72 -4.51
CA TYR A 294 -1.67 16.84 -4.42
C TYR A 294 -1.61 15.83 -5.57
N ARG A 295 -2.76 15.35 -6.03
CA ARG A 295 -2.85 14.51 -7.24
C ARG A 295 -2.24 15.18 -8.47
N SER A 296 -2.52 16.47 -8.69
CA SER A 296 -1.93 17.22 -9.81
C SER A 296 -0.42 17.37 -9.66
N VAL A 297 0.08 17.58 -8.44
CA VAL A 297 1.52 17.59 -8.13
C VAL A 297 2.18 16.27 -8.53
N LEU A 298 1.60 15.13 -8.13
CA LEU A 298 2.14 13.81 -8.46
C LEU A 298 2.11 13.54 -9.97
N ARG A 299 1.05 13.96 -10.67
CA ARG A 299 0.96 13.83 -12.14
C ARG A 299 2.04 14.62 -12.86
N VAL A 300 2.33 15.84 -12.39
CA VAL A 300 3.46 16.64 -12.90
C VAL A 300 4.77 15.89 -12.72
N ASN A 301 5.00 15.28 -11.55
CA ASN A 301 6.22 14.52 -11.30
C ASN A 301 6.31 13.25 -12.18
N VAL A 302 5.20 12.56 -12.42
CA VAL A 302 5.16 11.41 -13.36
C VAL A 302 5.45 11.85 -14.80
N ALA A 303 4.93 13.00 -15.24
CA ALA A 303 5.23 13.55 -16.55
C ALA A 303 6.72 13.96 -16.66
N ALA A 304 7.30 14.51 -15.58
CA ALA A 304 8.73 14.82 -15.51
C ALA A 304 9.60 13.56 -15.61
N GLU A 305 9.21 12.44 -15.00
CA GLU A 305 9.93 11.17 -15.14
C GLU A 305 9.95 10.67 -16.60
N LYS A 306 8.89 10.97 -17.37
CA LYS A 306 8.78 10.66 -18.80
C LYS A 306 9.43 11.73 -19.70
N ARG A 307 9.95 12.82 -19.13
CA ARG A 307 10.44 14.02 -19.84
C ARG A 307 9.41 14.63 -20.80
N ASP A 308 8.13 14.53 -20.43
CA ASP A 308 7.02 15.09 -21.20
C ASP A 308 6.71 16.52 -20.71
N TRP A 309 7.55 17.47 -21.15
CA TRP A 309 7.52 18.86 -20.69
C TRP A 309 6.25 19.61 -21.12
N THR A 310 5.71 19.32 -22.30
CA THR A 310 4.49 19.97 -22.80
C THR A 310 3.27 19.56 -21.98
N SER A 311 3.18 18.29 -21.57
CA SER A 311 2.13 17.82 -20.66
C SER A 311 2.21 18.49 -19.28
N ILE A 312 3.41 18.78 -18.76
CA ILE A 312 3.56 19.48 -17.48
C ILE A 312 2.95 20.88 -17.55
N LEU A 313 3.26 21.65 -18.61
CA LEU A 313 2.69 22.98 -18.82
C LEU A 313 1.16 22.92 -18.95
N ALA A 314 0.63 21.94 -19.70
CA ALA A 314 -0.82 21.75 -19.86
C ALA A 314 -1.52 21.40 -18.53
N ILE A 315 -0.90 20.58 -17.67
CA ILE A 315 -1.45 20.23 -16.36
C ILE A 315 -1.49 21.47 -15.46
N LEU A 316 -0.38 22.22 -15.40
CA LEU A 316 -0.25 23.39 -14.53
C LEU A 316 -1.08 24.59 -14.99
N GLN A 317 -1.31 24.75 -16.30
CA GLN A 317 -2.24 25.76 -16.81
C GLN A 317 -3.70 25.46 -16.43
N ARG A 318 -4.12 24.19 -16.43
CA ARG A 318 -5.49 23.79 -16.08
C ARG A 318 -5.72 23.78 -14.57
N HIS A 319 -4.70 23.38 -13.82
CA HIS A 319 -4.73 23.28 -12.37
C HIS A 319 -3.47 23.95 -11.82
N PRO A 320 -3.48 25.28 -11.66
CA PRO A 320 -2.38 25.97 -11.01
C PRO A 320 -2.28 25.46 -9.58
N VAL A 321 -1.18 24.79 -9.27
CA VAL A 321 -0.90 24.31 -7.91
C VAL A 321 0.35 25.00 -7.41
N ASN A 322 0.16 25.84 -6.39
CA ASN A 322 1.25 26.54 -5.72
C ASN A 322 1.95 25.56 -4.76
N HIS A 323 2.80 24.68 -5.32
CA HIS A 323 3.51 23.63 -4.60
C HIS A 323 4.97 23.54 -5.09
N ARG A 324 5.93 23.44 -4.18
CA ARG A 324 7.37 23.50 -4.50
C ARG A 324 7.80 22.51 -5.57
N LEU A 325 7.39 21.25 -5.43
CA LEU A 325 7.67 20.21 -6.43
C LEU A 325 7.13 20.57 -7.82
N SER A 326 5.91 21.12 -7.88
CA SER A 326 5.30 21.55 -9.14
C SER A 326 6.07 22.70 -9.78
N ASN A 327 6.53 23.67 -8.98
CA ASN A 327 7.32 24.80 -9.46
C ASN A 327 8.68 24.36 -9.99
N LEU A 328 9.36 23.44 -9.31
CA LEU A 328 10.62 22.89 -9.80
C LEU A 328 10.45 22.24 -11.19
N GLN A 329 9.39 21.43 -11.35
CA GLN A 329 9.12 20.80 -12.65
C GLN A 329 8.61 21.80 -13.71
N LEU A 330 7.92 22.85 -13.30
CA LEU A 330 7.52 23.96 -14.18
C LEU A 330 8.76 24.64 -14.77
N TYR A 331 9.75 24.99 -13.95
CA TYR A 331 10.98 25.64 -14.43
C TYR A 331 11.72 24.76 -15.43
N ARG A 332 11.83 23.45 -15.14
CA ARG A 332 12.41 22.49 -16.08
C ARG A 332 11.61 22.41 -17.38
N ALA A 333 10.28 22.36 -17.29
CA ALA A 333 9.41 22.31 -18.46
C ALA A 333 9.54 23.56 -19.34
N LEU A 334 9.54 24.75 -18.73
CA LEU A 334 9.75 26.01 -19.42
C LEU A 334 11.14 26.10 -20.06
N TYR A 335 12.18 25.59 -19.38
CA TYR A 335 13.53 25.53 -19.94
C TYR A 335 13.58 24.65 -21.19
N PHE A 336 13.12 23.40 -21.09
CA PHE A 336 13.17 22.45 -22.22
C PHE A 336 12.20 22.80 -23.36
N THR A 337 11.20 23.64 -23.11
CA THR A 337 10.31 24.21 -24.14
C THR A 337 10.76 25.58 -24.65
N GLN A 338 11.90 26.09 -24.17
CA GLN A 338 12.49 27.39 -24.53
C GLN A 338 11.59 28.60 -24.20
N GLN A 339 10.71 28.47 -23.21
CA GLN A 339 9.76 29.51 -22.77
C GLN A 339 10.13 30.13 -21.43
N LEU A 340 11.26 29.72 -20.83
CA LEU A 340 11.66 30.16 -19.48
C LEU A 340 11.81 31.68 -19.38
N GLY A 341 12.53 32.32 -20.29
CA GLY A 341 12.74 33.78 -20.25
C GLY A 341 11.44 34.58 -20.34
N ASP A 342 10.50 34.13 -21.17
CA ASP A 342 9.27 34.85 -21.46
C ASP A 342 8.17 34.60 -20.44
N GLN A 343 8.09 33.38 -19.89
CA GLN A 343 6.95 32.94 -19.09
C GLN A 343 7.27 32.68 -17.62
N LEU A 344 8.53 32.67 -17.17
CA LEU A 344 8.85 32.37 -15.77
C LEU A 344 8.07 33.25 -14.77
N PHE A 345 7.87 34.52 -15.10
CA PHE A 345 7.18 35.49 -14.24
C PHE A 345 5.66 35.54 -14.42
N SER A 346 5.10 34.78 -15.36
CA SER A 346 3.64 34.69 -15.54
C SER A 346 2.98 33.68 -14.58
N TYR A 347 3.78 32.82 -13.94
CA TYR A 347 3.31 31.81 -12.99
C TYR A 347 3.47 32.29 -11.54
N GLU A 348 2.54 31.87 -10.68
CA GLU A 348 2.56 32.18 -9.26
C GLU A 348 3.64 31.32 -8.56
N ASN A 349 4.68 31.96 -8.04
CA ASN A 349 5.82 31.27 -7.43
C ASN A 349 5.64 31.17 -5.90
N VAL A 350 5.70 29.95 -5.32
CA VAL A 350 5.69 29.72 -3.86
C VAL A 350 6.87 30.44 -3.18
N GLU A 351 8.00 30.52 -3.87
CA GLU A 351 9.29 30.98 -3.34
C GLU A 351 9.49 32.49 -3.49
N GLN A 352 8.48 33.30 -3.17
CA GLN A 352 8.58 34.76 -3.21
C GLN A 352 9.75 35.33 -2.38
N GLN A 353 10.37 34.54 -1.49
CA GLN A 353 11.45 34.98 -0.60
C GLN A 353 12.84 34.38 -0.85
N ASP A 354 12.98 33.22 -1.51
CA ASP A 354 14.28 32.52 -1.57
C ASP A 354 14.81 32.19 -2.99
N GLY A 355 13.99 32.35 -4.03
CA GLY A 355 14.37 32.03 -5.41
C GLY A 355 14.74 30.55 -5.66
N LEU A 356 15.13 30.22 -6.91
CA LEU A 356 15.34 28.85 -7.41
C LEU A 356 16.37 27.99 -6.61
N TYR A 357 17.17 28.59 -5.74
CA TYR A 357 18.44 28.02 -5.27
C TYR A 357 18.60 27.94 -3.75
N ARG A 358 17.64 28.42 -2.94
CA ARG A 358 17.86 28.51 -1.49
C ARG A 358 16.69 27.97 -0.67
N ASN A 359 16.98 27.00 0.20
CA ASN A 359 16.52 26.91 1.60
C ASN A 359 17.01 25.55 2.14
N ASP A 360 17.82 25.56 3.20
CA ASP A 360 18.47 24.38 3.77
C ASP A 360 17.47 23.33 4.31
N ARG A 361 16.20 23.72 4.49
CA ARG A 361 15.08 22.83 4.86
C ARG A 361 14.43 22.09 3.69
N ILE A 362 14.68 22.49 2.43
CA ILE A 362 14.12 21.86 1.22
C ILE A 362 14.74 20.48 0.95
N SER A 363 15.93 20.22 1.50
CA SER A 363 16.81 19.13 1.11
C SER A 363 16.23 17.71 1.22
N TYR A 364 15.25 17.45 2.09
CA TYR A 364 14.83 16.06 2.36
C TYR A 364 13.62 15.59 1.55
N ASP A 365 12.53 16.36 1.46
CA ASP A 365 11.26 15.85 0.92
C ASP A 365 11.24 15.67 -0.61
N TYR A 366 12.14 16.35 -1.35
CA TYR A 366 12.25 16.28 -2.82
C TYR A 366 13.71 16.21 -3.30
N ALA A 367 14.57 15.59 -2.51
CA ALA A 367 16.00 15.47 -2.78
C ALA A 367 16.29 14.94 -4.19
N LEU A 368 15.50 13.95 -4.63
CA LEU A 368 15.68 13.31 -5.92
C LEU A 368 15.25 14.20 -7.10
N GLU A 369 14.17 14.95 -6.97
CA GLU A 369 13.74 15.88 -8.01
C GLU A 369 14.67 17.09 -8.12
N TYR A 370 15.25 17.55 -7.00
CA TYR A 370 16.30 18.56 -7.02
C TYR A 370 17.61 18.02 -7.62
N CYS A 371 17.94 16.75 -7.39
CA CYS A 371 19.01 16.07 -8.11
C CYS A 371 18.79 16.11 -9.63
N ASP A 372 17.57 15.82 -10.10
CA ASP A 372 17.24 15.87 -11.53
C ASP A 372 17.41 17.29 -12.10
N LEU A 373 17.04 18.35 -11.36
CA LEU A 373 17.29 19.74 -11.75
C LEU A 373 18.79 20.04 -11.88
N LEU A 374 19.60 19.65 -10.90
CA LEU A 374 21.04 19.88 -10.93
C LEU A 374 21.73 19.16 -12.08
N LEU A 375 21.24 17.97 -12.46
CA LEU A 375 21.71 17.26 -13.63
C LEU A 375 21.42 18.02 -14.92
N ASP A 376 20.23 18.60 -15.04
CA ASP A 376 19.87 19.41 -16.21
C ASP A 376 20.70 20.70 -16.30
N LEU A 377 21.11 21.25 -15.15
CA LEU A 377 22.04 22.39 -15.07
C LEU A 377 23.52 22.00 -15.31
N GLY A 378 23.84 20.71 -15.41
CA GLY A 378 25.22 20.25 -15.55
C GLY A 378 26.04 20.23 -14.25
N ASN A 379 25.42 20.52 -13.10
CA ASN A 379 26.05 20.46 -11.78
C ASN A 379 26.05 19.02 -11.23
N ILE A 380 26.95 18.20 -11.78
CA ILE A 380 27.02 16.76 -11.46
C ILE A 380 27.39 16.53 -9.99
N ASN A 381 28.28 17.34 -9.42
CA ASN A 381 28.71 17.18 -8.02
C ASN A 381 27.57 17.49 -7.04
N GLY A 382 26.82 18.56 -7.28
CA GLY A 382 25.62 18.87 -6.52
C GLY A 382 24.56 17.79 -6.66
N ALA A 383 24.33 17.29 -7.88
CA ALA A 383 23.40 16.19 -8.12
C ALA A 383 23.79 14.93 -7.34
N GLN A 384 25.08 14.59 -7.29
CA GLN A 384 25.59 13.46 -6.52
C GLN A 384 25.27 13.60 -5.03
N HIS A 385 25.53 14.77 -4.45
CA HIS A 385 25.22 15.05 -3.05
C HIS A 385 23.73 14.82 -2.74
N ARG A 386 22.85 15.38 -3.57
CA ARG A 386 21.39 15.24 -3.45
C ARG A 386 20.89 13.82 -3.65
N ALA A 387 21.50 13.06 -4.55
CA ALA A 387 21.16 11.66 -4.76
C ALA A 387 21.48 10.79 -3.53
N TYR A 388 22.58 11.08 -2.82
CA TYR A 388 22.89 10.41 -1.55
C TYR A 388 21.98 10.85 -0.40
N GLU A 389 21.57 12.11 -0.34
CA GLU A 389 20.53 12.54 0.60
C GLU A 389 19.21 11.81 0.34
N ALA A 390 18.78 11.71 -0.92
CA ALA A 390 17.60 10.95 -1.30
C ALA A 390 17.72 9.47 -0.89
N MET A 391 18.90 8.86 -1.08
CA MET A 391 19.17 7.49 -0.64
C MET A 391 19.07 7.33 0.88
N ALA A 392 19.48 8.32 1.66
CA ALA A 392 19.41 8.28 3.12
C ALA A 392 17.95 8.38 3.63
N VAL A 393 17.09 9.11 2.93
CA VAL A 393 15.67 9.30 3.30
C VAL A 393 14.78 8.18 2.76
N GLU A 394 14.86 7.90 1.46
CA GLU A 394 14.00 6.96 0.74
C GLU A 394 14.55 5.52 0.73
N GLY A 395 15.80 5.33 1.15
CA GLY A 395 16.52 4.07 1.03
C GLY A 395 17.02 3.79 -0.39
N GLU A 396 17.34 2.52 -0.67
CA GLU A 396 17.82 2.07 -1.98
C GLU A 396 16.68 1.98 -3.03
N SER A 397 15.84 3.00 -3.13
CA SER A 397 14.72 3.00 -4.09
C SER A 397 15.25 2.86 -5.53
N PRO A 398 14.58 2.10 -6.42
CA PRO A 398 15.08 1.89 -7.77
C PRO A 398 15.25 3.21 -8.56
N ARG A 399 14.46 4.23 -8.23
CA ARG A 399 14.58 5.57 -8.82
C ARG A 399 15.88 6.25 -8.39
N VAL A 400 16.23 6.23 -7.11
CA VAL A 400 17.47 6.79 -6.56
C VAL A 400 18.69 6.09 -7.14
N LEU A 401 18.68 4.75 -7.13
CA LEU A 401 19.78 3.95 -7.69
C LEU A 401 20.01 4.27 -9.17
N ARG A 402 18.95 4.47 -9.95
CA ARG A 402 19.06 4.88 -11.36
C ARG A 402 19.75 6.23 -11.52
N ARG A 403 19.44 7.23 -10.68
CA ARG A 403 20.12 8.54 -10.73
C ARG A 403 21.61 8.40 -10.37
N LEU A 404 21.94 7.64 -9.34
CA LEU A 404 23.33 7.38 -8.95
C LEU A 404 24.12 6.70 -10.06
N VAL A 405 23.54 5.71 -10.75
CA VAL A 405 24.18 5.09 -11.93
C VAL A 405 24.51 6.15 -12.99
N LEU A 406 23.53 6.99 -13.36
CA LEU A 406 23.74 8.03 -14.38
C LEU A 406 24.82 9.04 -13.97
N ILE A 407 24.81 9.47 -12.71
CA ILE A 407 25.82 10.38 -12.14
C ILE A 407 27.21 9.76 -12.19
N HIS A 408 27.39 8.53 -11.68
CA HIS A 408 28.69 7.88 -11.68
C HIS A 408 29.20 7.60 -13.10
N LEU A 409 28.33 7.22 -14.04
CA LEU A 409 28.71 7.06 -15.44
C LEU A 409 29.10 8.39 -16.09
N ALA A 410 28.43 9.50 -15.76
CA ALA A 410 28.79 10.83 -16.24
C ALA A 410 30.14 11.30 -15.69
N LYS A 411 30.50 10.88 -14.47
CA LYS A 411 31.82 11.10 -13.85
C LYS A 411 32.89 10.10 -14.27
N GLU A 412 32.56 9.11 -15.11
CA GLU A 412 33.45 8.01 -15.52
C GLU A 412 33.88 7.08 -14.38
N GLU A 413 33.12 7.07 -13.28
CA GLU A 413 33.31 6.21 -12.11
C GLU A 413 32.63 4.85 -12.33
N TYR A 414 33.07 4.10 -13.34
CA TYR A 414 32.43 2.85 -13.80
C TYR A 414 32.27 1.79 -12.70
N HIS A 415 33.23 1.66 -11.79
CA HIS A 415 33.16 0.67 -10.72
C HIS A 415 32.05 0.98 -9.70
N ALA A 416 31.79 2.26 -9.41
CA ALA A 416 30.68 2.65 -8.54
C ALA A 416 29.34 2.44 -9.24
N ALA A 417 29.26 2.82 -10.52
CA ALA A 417 28.07 2.57 -11.35
C ALA A 417 27.72 1.08 -11.44
N GLU A 418 28.70 0.19 -11.60
CA GLU A 418 28.48 -1.25 -11.66
C GLU A 418 27.82 -1.80 -10.40
N LYS A 419 28.21 -1.34 -9.21
CA LYS A 419 27.59 -1.77 -7.94
C LYS A 419 26.08 -1.50 -7.91
N TYR A 420 25.67 -0.29 -8.32
CA TYR A 420 24.25 0.08 -8.35
C TYR A 420 23.50 -0.60 -9.50
N LEU A 421 24.13 -0.81 -10.66
CA LEU A 421 23.57 -1.59 -11.76
C LEU A 421 23.28 -3.04 -11.33
N LEU A 422 24.20 -3.67 -10.59
CA LEU A 422 24.03 -5.02 -10.05
C LEU A 422 22.85 -5.10 -9.06
N ARG A 423 22.63 -4.06 -8.24
CA ARG A 423 21.42 -3.96 -7.40
C ARG A 423 20.16 -3.81 -8.23
N LEU A 424 20.16 -2.92 -9.21
CA LEU A 424 19.00 -2.69 -10.09
C LEU A 424 18.64 -3.91 -10.95
N LEU A 425 19.59 -4.80 -11.25
CA LEU A 425 19.31 -6.09 -11.89
C LEU A 425 18.37 -6.99 -11.06
N GLN A 426 18.32 -6.79 -9.74
CA GLN A 426 17.40 -7.48 -8.83
C GLN A 426 16.02 -6.81 -8.75
N THR A 427 15.74 -5.78 -9.55
CA THR A 427 14.41 -5.14 -9.63
C THR A 427 13.69 -5.59 -10.88
N ASN A 428 12.35 -5.60 -10.89
CA ASN A 428 11.62 -5.91 -12.12
C ASN A 428 11.69 -4.76 -13.16
N ARG A 429 11.51 -3.51 -12.72
CA ARG A 429 11.37 -2.34 -13.60
C ARG A 429 12.63 -1.98 -14.39
N TYR A 430 13.81 -2.09 -13.79
CA TYR A 430 15.07 -1.65 -14.41
C TYR A 430 16.01 -2.80 -14.80
N LYS A 431 15.54 -4.05 -14.77
CA LYS A 431 16.37 -5.23 -15.08
C LYS A 431 17.03 -5.15 -16.44
N GLU A 432 16.24 -4.91 -17.48
CA GLU A 432 16.73 -4.87 -18.87
C GLU A 432 17.62 -3.65 -19.12
N TRP A 433 17.19 -2.49 -18.62
CA TRP A 433 17.95 -1.25 -18.67
C TRP A 433 19.34 -1.43 -18.04
N SER A 434 19.40 -2.02 -16.84
CA SER A 434 20.66 -2.29 -16.16
C SER A 434 21.52 -3.30 -16.89
N ARG A 435 20.94 -4.38 -17.44
CA ARG A 435 21.69 -5.40 -18.19
C ARG A 435 22.41 -4.79 -19.39
N ASN A 436 21.73 -3.93 -20.14
CA ASN A 436 22.30 -3.28 -21.33
C ASN A 436 23.45 -2.33 -20.96
N LEU A 437 23.27 -1.53 -19.91
CA LEU A 437 24.28 -0.58 -19.44
C LEU A 437 25.50 -1.26 -18.81
N LEU A 438 25.32 -2.42 -18.18
CA LEU A 438 26.40 -3.14 -17.50
C LEU A 438 27.47 -3.63 -18.49
N VAL A 439 27.08 -3.99 -19.72
CA VAL A 439 28.03 -4.35 -20.80
C VAL A 439 28.94 -3.17 -21.13
N GLY A 440 28.35 -1.99 -21.39
CA GLY A 440 29.12 -0.77 -21.69
C GLY A 440 29.96 -0.28 -20.49
N CYS A 441 29.45 -0.47 -19.27
CA CYS A 441 30.15 -0.13 -18.03
C CYS A 441 31.42 -0.98 -17.84
N ARG A 442 31.33 -2.29 -18.06
CA ARG A 442 32.49 -3.21 -17.98
C ARG A 442 33.53 -2.95 -19.07
N ALA A 443 33.07 -2.58 -20.27
CA ALA A 443 33.95 -2.17 -21.35
C ALA A 443 34.55 -0.75 -21.17
N ARG A 444 34.20 -0.04 -20.08
CA ARG A 444 34.53 1.39 -19.84
C ARG A 444 34.18 2.30 -21.03
N ASN A 445 33.18 1.90 -21.80
CA ASN A 445 32.73 2.58 -23.01
C ASN A 445 31.20 2.59 -23.04
N CYS A 446 30.61 3.44 -22.20
CA CYS A 446 29.17 3.60 -22.15
C CYS A 446 28.72 4.58 -23.24
N GLN A 447 27.96 4.09 -24.22
CA GLN A 447 27.43 4.89 -25.33
C GLN A 447 26.00 5.41 -25.09
N ASP A 448 25.49 5.29 -23.87
CA ASP A 448 24.15 5.73 -23.52
C ASP A 448 23.97 7.24 -23.80
N ALA A 449 22.88 7.58 -24.50
CA ALA A 449 22.64 8.94 -24.97
C ALA A 449 22.48 9.95 -23.81
N VAL A 450 21.89 9.52 -22.69
CA VAL A 450 21.71 10.38 -21.50
C VAL A 450 23.06 10.60 -20.83
N VAL A 451 23.89 9.57 -20.71
CA VAL A 451 25.24 9.72 -20.16
C VAL A 451 26.09 10.66 -21.02
N ARG A 452 26.00 10.53 -22.36
CA ARG A 452 26.71 11.44 -23.28
C ARG A 452 26.26 12.89 -23.11
N SER A 453 24.94 13.15 -23.04
CA SER A 453 24.43 14.51 -22.86
C SER A 453 24.87 15.12 -21.52
N LEU A 454 24.92 14.31 -20.45
CA LEU A 454 25.39 14.77 -19.15
C LEU A 454 26.88 15.13 -19.17
N ARG A 455 27.70 14.41 -19.95
CA ARG A 455 29.12 14.74 -20.13
C ARG A 455 29.33 16.03 -20.92
N THR A 456 28.52 16.28 -21.95
CA THR A 456 28.66 17.49 -22.78
C THR A 456 28.23 18.76 -22.06
N HIS A 457 27.26 18.66 -21.14
CA HIS A 457 26.74 19.80 -20.38
C HIS A 457 27.38 20.00 -19.01
N ARG A 458 28.45 19.25 -18.68
CA ARG A 458 29.09 19.31 -17.37
C ARG A 458 29.67 20.71 -17.12
N LEU A 459 29.20 21.37 -16.06
CA LEU A 459 29.87 22.55 -15.53
C LEU A 459 31.15 22.09 -14.81
N GLY A 460 32.28 22.69 -15.20
CA GLY A 460 33.63 22.35 -14.75
C GLY A 460 33.82 22.42 -13.24
#